data_AF-A0A9D9CM02-F1
#
_entry.id   AF-A0A9D9CM02-F1
#
_cell.length_a   1.000
_cell.length_b   1.000
_cell.length_c   1.000
_cell.angle_alpha   90.00
_cell.angle_beta   90.00
_cell.angle_gamma   90.00
#
_symmetry.space_group_name_H-M   'P 1'
#
loop_
_entity.id
_entity.type
_entity.pdbx_description
1 polymer ?
#
loop_
_entity_poly.entity_id
_entity_poly.type
_entity_poly.pdbx_seq_one_letter_code
_entity_poly.pdbx_strand_id
1 'polypeptide(L)'
;MSKIKPMELIPRMSGKVCGHSNTYYAYINGTHYTGTICNPCTKEPTEKQMEVRRRFAQIYLEMKQLTEEEKTMYEIEFKNQKKYKTLRGYIFAELYKQTEQENA
;
A
#
# COMPACT_ATOMS: atom_id res chain seq x y z
N MET A 1 -26.53 -11.84 -4.26
CA MET A 1 -26.10 -10.54 -4.82
C MET A 1 -27.04 -9.44 -4.35
N SER A 2 -26.70 -8.72 -3.29
CA SER A 2 -27.51 -7.56 -2.87
C SER A 2 -27.30 -6.42 -3.87
N LYS A 3 -28.31 -6.15 -4.69
CA LYS A 3 -28.38 -5.02 -5.60
C LYS A 3 -28.49 -3.73 -4.77
N ILE A 4 -27.38 -3.11 -4.42
CA ILE A 4 -27.42 -1.77 -3.82
C ILE A 4 -27.70 -0.77 -4.96
N LYS A 5 -28.87 -0.13 -4.92
CA LYS A 5 -29.23 0.93 -5.88
C LYS A 5 -28.32 2.15 -5.61
N PRO A 6 -27.66 2.72 -6.63
CA PRO A 6 -26.71 3.83 -6.45
C PRO A 6 -27.27 5.06 -5.75
N MET A 7 -28.58 5.32 -5.87
CA MET A 7 -29.26 6.51 -5.31
C MET A 7 -29.67 6.39 -3.84
N GLU A 8 -29.57 5.21 -3.21
CA GLU A 8 -29.85 5.03 -1.77
C GLU A 8 -28.63 5.27 -0.87
N LEU A 9 -27.45 5.53 -1.45
CA LEU A 9 -26.24 5.85 -0.69
C LEU A 9 -26.33 7.23 -0.02
N ILE A 10 -26.92 8.22 -0.70
CA ILE A 10 -26.94 9.61 -0.22
C ILE A 10 -27.70 9.77 1.11
N PRO A 11 -28.90 9.17 1.31
CA PRO A 11 -29.58 9.23 2.61
C PRO A 11 -28.83 8.49 3.72
N ARG A 12 -28.22 7.33 3.42
CA ARG A 12 -27.40 6.54 4.38
C ARG A 12 -26.08 7.22 4.76
N MET A 13 -25.62 8.15 3.94
CA MET A 13 -24.39 8.92 4.12
C MET A 13 -24.62 10.31 4.73
N SER A 14 -25.88 10.77 4.81
CA SER A 14 -26.21 12.04 5.47
C SER A 14 -25.76 12.03 6.93
N GLY A 15 -25.01 13.07 7.34
CA GLY A 15 -24.40 13.18 8.68
C GLY A 15 -23.12 12.36 8.91
N LYS A 16 -22.74 11.46 7.99
CA LYS A 16 -21.49 10.67 8.05
C LYS A 16 -20.48 11.07 6.99
N VAL A 17 -20.91 11.81 5.97
CA VAL A 17 -20.07 12.38 4.92
C VAL A 17 -19.97 13.87 5.13
N CYS A 18 -18.77 14.32 5.43
CA CYS A 18 -18.45 15.74 5.41
C CYS A 18 -18.17 16.13 3.95
N GLY A 19 -18.71 17.26 3.48
CA GLY A 19 -18.76 17.65 2.05
C GLY A 19 -17.39 17.89 1.38
N HIS A 20 -16.29 17.59 2.07
CA HIS A 20 -14.91 17.77 1.65
C HIS A 20 -14.12 16.45 1.59
N SER A 21 -14.80 15.30 1.67
CA SER A 21 -14.17 13.98 1.59
C SER A 21 -13.96 13.50 0.15
N ASN A 22 -12.76 12.99 -0.15
CA ASN A 22 -12.52 12.20 -1.36
C ASN A 22 -13.00 10.76 -1.11
N THR A 23 -13.82 10.22 -2.03
CA THR A 23 -14.31 8.84 -1.95
C THR A 23 -13.40 7.92 -2.78
N TYR A 24 -13.04 6.75 -2.25
CA TYR A 24 -12.28 5.74 -2.98
C TYR A 24 -12.95 4.36 -2.93
N TYR A 25 -12.63 3.54 -3.92
CA TYR A 25 -13.09 2.17 -4.03
C TYR A 25 -11.89 1.23 -3.90
N ALA A 26 -12.00 0.21 -3.06
CA ALA A 26 -10.97 -0.80 -2.88
C ALA A 26 -11.57 -2.21 -2.99
N TYR A 27 -10.78 -3.16 -3.46
CA TYR A 27 -11.14 -4.58 -3.48
C TYR A 27 -10.12 -5.36 -2.65
N ILE A 28 -10.57 -5.96 -1.55
CA ILE A 28 -9.71 -6.67 -0.60
C ILE A 28 -10.39 -8.00 -0.26
N ASN A 29 -9.67 -9.12 -0.39
CA ASN A 29 -10.15 -10.46 -0.03
C ASN A 29 -11.54 -10.81 -0.60
N GLY A 30 -11.81 -10.51 -1.87
CA GLY A 30 -13.10 -10.83 -2.49
C GLY A 30 -14.22 -9.82 -2.21
N THR A 31 -13.96 -8.78 -1.41
CA THR A 31 -14.99 -7.81 -0.98
C THR A 31 -14.67 -6.42 -1.49
N HIS A 32 -15.69 -5.74 -2.04
CA HIS A 32 -15.60 -4.32 -2.42
C HIS A 32 -15.86 -3.43 -1.21
N TYR A 33 -14.96 -2.47 -0.99
CA TYR A 33 -15.05 -1.46 0.05
C TYR A 33 -15.18 -0.08 -0.60
N THR A 34 -16.00 0.77 0.02
CA THR A 34 -16.06 2.19 -0.28
C THR A 34 -15.58 2.94 0.96
N GLY A 35 -14.50 3.69 0.83
CA GLY A 35 -13.93 4.49 1.91
C GLY A 35 -13.98 5.97 1.58
N THR A 36 -13.89 6.80 2.61
CA THR A 36 -13.79 8.26 2.48
C THR A 36 -12.57 8.76 3.24
N ILE A 37 -11.83 9.68 2.64
CA ILE A 37 -10.71 10.36 3.30
C ILE A 37 -11.26 11.67 3.87
N CYS A 38 -11.40 11.74 5.18
CA CYS A 38 -11.75 12.97 5.88
C CYS A 38 -10.47 13.79 6.16
N ASN A 39 -10.52 15.10 5.90
CA ASN A 39 -9.42 16.04 6.10
C ASN A 39 -8.12 15.66 5.34
N PRO A 40 -8.14 15.61 3.99
CA PRO A 40 -6.92 15.37 3.23
C PRO A 40 -5.90 16.47 3.54
N CYS A 41 -4.65 16.08 3.82
CA CYS A 41 -3.57 17.05 4.00
C CYS A 41 -3.39 17.84 2.69
N THR A 42 -3.62 19.15 2.75
CA THR A 42 -3.47 20.06 1.59
C THR A 42 -2.07 20.67 1.49
N LYS A 43 -1.20 20.39 2.47
CA LYS A 43 0.19 20.86 2.47
C LYS A 43 0.98 20.12 1.40
N GLU A 44 1.86 20.85 0.74
CA GLU A 44 2.81 20.24 -0.17
C GLU A 44 3.69 19.23 0.59
N PRO A 45 4.01 18.08 -0.03
CA PRO A 45 4.94 17.12 0.56
C PRO A 45 6.29 17.77 0.82
N THR A 46 6.84 17.56 2.01
CA THR A 46 8.20 17.98 2.35
C THR A 46 9.23 17.18 1.53
N GLU A 47 10.44 17.70 1.37
CA GLU A 47 11.52 16.98 0.67
C GLU A 47 11.78 15.59 1.26
N LYS A 48 11.75 15.46 2.60
CA LYS A 48 11.90 14.16 3.27
C LYS A 48 10.78 13.18 2.89
N GLN A 49 9.54 13.65 2.77
CA GLN A 49 8.41 12.81 2.35
C GLN A 49 8.54 12.41 0.88
N MET A 50 9.03 13.32 0.04
CA MET A 50 9.29 13.04 -1.37
C MET A 50 10.42 12.04 -1.55
N GLU A 51 11.46 12.10 -0.73
CA GLU A 51 12.56 11.13 -0.70
C GLU A 51 12.07 9.74 -0.30
N VAL A 52 11.31 9.62 0.79
CA VAL A 52 10.70 8.35 1.22
C VAL A 52 9.82 7.77 0.10
N ARG A 53 9.06 8.62 -0.60
CA ARG A 53 8.22 8.19 -1.73
C ARG A 53 9.05 7.70 -2.91
N ARG A 54 10.11 8.42 -3.28
CA ARG A 54 11.02 8.03 -4.38
C ARG A 54 11.68 6.69 -4.06
N ARG A 55 12.17 6.54 -2.84
CA ARG A 55 12.82 5.31 -2.37
C ARG A 55 11.88 4.11 -2.38
N PHE A 56 10.65 4.28 -1.88
CA PHE A 56 9.64 3.24 -1.96
C PHE A 56 9.38 2.80 -3.42
N ALA A 57 9.30 3.77 -4.35
CA ALA A 57 9.08 3.48 -5.76
C ALA A 57 10.26 2.72 -6.39
N GLN A 58 11.50 3.07 -6.05
CA GLN A 58 12.70 2.38 -6.52
C GLN A 58 12.73 0.92 -6.05
N ILE A 59 12.53 0.67 -4.75
CA ILE A 59 12.53 -0.69 -4.18
C ILE A 59 11.42 -1.54 -4.80
N TYR A 60 10.25 -0.93 -5.07
CA TYR A 60 9.17 -1.63 -5.75
C TYR A 60 9.54 -2.06 -7.17
N LEU A 61 10.30 -1.23 -7.91
CA LEU A 61 10.79 -1.56 -9.25
C LEU A 61 11.87 -2.63 -9.19
N GLU A 62 12.82 -2.50 -8.26
CA GLU A 62 13.89 -3.48 -8.03
C GLU A 62 13.32 -4.86 -7.71
N MET A 63 12.39 -4.93 -6.75
CA MET A 63 11.68 -6.17 -6.42
C MET A 63 10.98 -6.79 -7.63
N LYS A 64 10.47 -5.99 -8.58
CA LYS A 64 9.86 -6.48 -9.81
C LYS A 64 10.88 -6.98 -10.84
N GLN A 65 12.08 -6.42 -10.82
CA GLN A 65 13.17 -6.75 -11.73
C GLN A 65 14.03 -7.91 -11.25
N LEU A 66 13.84 -8.38 -10.01
CA LEU A 66 14.49 -9.58 -9.49
C LEU A 66 14.35 -10.75 -10.45
N THR A 67 15.49 -11.40 -10.70
CA THR A 67 15.58 -12.64 -11.45
C THR A 67 14.93 -13.78 -10.68
N GLU A 68 14.59 -14.87 -11.37
CA GLU A 68 14.02 -16.06 -10.71
C GLU A 68 15.02 -16.68 -9.73
N GLU A 69 16.32 -16.62 -10.02
CA GLU A 69 17.38 -17.11 -9.14
C GLU A 69 17.38 -16.34 -7.81
N GLU A 70 17.36 -15.00 -7.85
CA GLU A 70 17.30 -14.17 -6.65
C GLU A 70 16.01 -14.40 -5.85
N LYS A 71 14.87 -14.58 -6.54
CA LYS A 71 13.60 -14.90 -5.86
C LYS A 71 13.68 -16.21 -5.09
N THR A 72 14.30 -17.25 -5.66
CA THR A 72 14.44 -18.54 -4.95
C THR A 72 15.31 -18.44 -3.69
N MET A 73 16.33 -17.57 -3.71
CA MET A 73 17.15 -17.29 -2.53
C MET A 73 16.28 -16.65 -1.43
N TYR A 74 15.51 -15.63 -1.76
CA TYR A 74 14.59 -15.01 -0.82
C TYR A 74 13.49 -15.97 -0.33
N GLU A 75 13.05 -16.93 -1.15
CA GLU A 75 12.10 -17.97 -0.71
C GLU A 75 12.69 -18.91 0.34
N ILE A 76 13.95 -19.30 0.20
CA ILE A 76 14.65 -20.14 1.19
C ILE A 76 14.76 -19.38 2.51
N GLU A 77 15.18 -18.12 2.49
CA GLU A 77 15.26 -17.30 3.69
C GLU A 77 13.88 -17.02 4.31
N PHE A 78 12.87 -16.79 3.47
CA PHE A 78 11.49 -16.54 3.90
C PHE A 78 10.91 -17.71 4.72
N LYS A 79 11.32 -18.95 4.43
CA LYS A 79 10.90 -20.14 5.20
C LYS A 79 11.46 -20.15 6.62
N ASN A 80 12.62 -19.52 6.84
CA ASN A 80 13.30 -19.49 8.13
C ASN A 80 12.85 -18.32 9.03
N GLN A 81 12.29 -17.26 8.44
CA GLN A 81 11.78 -16.11 9.18
C GLN A 81 10.31 -16.29 9.61
N LYS A 82 9.89 -15.58 10.67
CA LYS A 82 8.51 -15.63 11.22
C LYS A 82 7.80 -14.27 11.26
N LYS A 83 8.47 -13.20 10.84
CA LYS A 83 8.02 -11.81 11.00
C LYS A 83 7.01 -11.39 9.92
N TYR A 84 7.23 -11.79 8.68
CA TYR A 84 6.44 -11.38 7.53
C TYR A 84 5.51 -12.50 7.08
N LYS A 85 4.27 -12.12 6.76
CA LYS A 85 3.21 -13.04 6.34
C LYS A 85 3.29 -13.45 4.87
N THR A 86 3.92 -12.63 4.03
CA THR A 86 4.02 -12.85 2.58
C THR A 86 5.46 -12.70 2.11
N LEU A 87 5.87 -13.54 1.15
CA LEU A 87 7.20 -13.47 0.53
C LEU A 87 7.48 -12.07 -0.03
N ARG A 88 6.50 -11.49 -0.72
CA ARG A 88 6.63 -10.15 -1.29
C ARG A 88 6.88 -9.07 -0.23
N GLY A 89 6.20 -9.17 0.92
CA GLY A 89 6.42 -8.25 2.03
C GLY A 89 7.79 -8.43 2.68
N TYR A 90 8.30 -9.66 2.72
CA TYR A 90 9.65 -9.96 3.17
C TYR A 90 10.72 -9.37 2.24
N ILE A 91 10.65 -9.69 0.94
CA ILE A 91 11.60 -9.19 -0.07
C ILE A 91 11.65 -7.67 -0.04
N PHE A 92 10.48 -7.02 -0.07
CA PHE A 92 10.42 -5.56 -0.01
C PHE A 92 11.12 -5.01 1.24
N ALA A 93 10.92 -5.63 2.40
CA ALA A 93 11.51 -5.16 3.64
C ALA A 93 13.02 -5.38 3.71
N GLU A 94 13.56 -6.47 3.16
CA GLU A 94 15.01 -6.68 3.10
C GLU A 94 15.69 -5.69 2.15
N LEU A 95 15.15 -5.48 0.93
CA LEU A 95 15.64 -4.44 0.02
C LEU A 95 15.53 -3.03 0.64
N TYR A 96 14.46 -2.78 1.41
CA TYR A 96 14.32 -1.52 2.14
C TYR A 96 15.41 -1.33 3.20
N LYS A 97 15.78 -2.37 3.95
CA LYS A 97 16.88 -2.27 4.93
C LYS A 97 18.24 -2.10 4.26
N GLN A 98 18.51 -2.82 3.16
CA GLN A 98 19.76 -2.71 2.42
C GLN A 98 20.00 -1.27 1.96
N THR A 99 18.97 -0.63 1.41
CA THR A 99 19.04 0.80 1.06
C THR A 99 19.16 1.74 2.28
N GLU A 100 18.85 1.32 3.53
CA GLU A 100 19.12 2.14 4.73
C GLU A 100 20.61 2.05 5.10
N GLN A 101 21.19 0.87 4.94
CA GLN A 101 22.59 0.61 5.26
C GLN A 101 23.55 1.24 4.25
N GLU A 102 23.18 1.36 2.97
CA GLU A 102 23.99 2.03 1.96
C GLU A 102 23.99 3.56 2.07
N ASN A 103 22.97 4.14 2.72
CA ASN A 103 22.81 5.59 2.87
C ASN A 103 23.13 6.10 4.29
N ALA A 104 23.63 5.23 5.18
CA ALA A 104 24.05 5.54 6.55
C ALA A 104 25.57 5.71 6.64
#